data_AF-A0A391NR00-F1
#
_entry.id   AF-A0A391NR00-F1
#
_cell.length_a   1.000
_cell.length_b   1.000
_cell.length_c   1.000
_cell.angle_alpha   90.00
_cell.angle_beta   90.00
_cell.angle_gamma   90.00
#
_symmetry.space_group_name_H-M   'P 1'
#
loop_
_entity.id
_entity.type
_entity.pdbx_description
1 polymer ?
#
loop_
_entity_poly.entity_id
_entity_poly.type
_entity_poly.pdbx_seq_one_letter_code
_entity_poly.pdbx_strand_id
1 'polypeptide(L)'
;MKKIIAGFVIASAFVAGNAFAAPTVITSGGAIGNAQCELLAENVVLTLSNNVHGAYNCTKNNNSITVATCHFAGSRKVGPERCVVTGADEAGDPIYNNASCQGTGPTDTFLVDNKGKAFVGSTTGGSIGATSLTAFCEDTSVTAALPQ
;
A
#
# COMPACT_ATOMS: atom_id res chain seq x y z
N MET A 1 -46.40 -10.28 -45.02
CA MET A 1 -46.21 -8.88 -44.55
C MET A 1 -45.49 -8.91 -43.20
N LYS A 2 -44.36 -8.20 -43.10
CA LYS A 2 -43.64 -7.66 -41.90
C LYS A 2 -43.48 -8.60 -40.68
N LYS A 3 -42.30 -9.23 -40.48
CA LYS A 3 -41.13 -8.78 -39.67
C LYS A 3 -41.56 -8.28 -38.28
N ILE A 4 -41.10 -8.86 -37.17
CA ILE A 4 -39.97 -8.35 -36.37
C ILE A 4 -39.35 -9.49 -35.54
N ILE A 5 -38.04 -9.69 -35.71
CA ILE A 5 -37.15 -10.47 -34.85
C ILE A 5 -36.70 -9.50 -33.74
N ALA A 6 -37.06 -9.76 -32.49
CA ALA A 6 -36.58 -8.99 -31.34
C ALA A 6 -35.47 -9.77 -30.65
N GLY A 7 -34.23 -9.48 -31.02
CA GLY A 7 -33.02 -10.03 -30.41
C GLY A 7 -32.78 -9.40 -29.04
N PHE A 8 -32.71 -10.24 -28.00
CA PHE A 8 -32.21 -9.86 -26.69
C PHE A 8 -30.67 -9.83 -26.75
N VAL A 9 -30.10 -8.64 -26.94
CA VAL A 9 -28.67 -8.39 -26.74
C VAL A 9 -28.46 -8.22 -25.24
N ILE A 10 -28.02 -9.29 -24.58
CA ILE A 10 -27.49 -9.20 -23.21
C ILE A 10 -26.13 -8.52 -23.34
N ALA A 11 -26.09 -7.22 -23.06
CA ALA A 11 -24.84 -6.49 -22.91
C ALA A 11 -24.17 -6.96 -21.60
N SER A 12 -23.29 -7.95 -21.71
CA SER A 12 -22.34 -8.29 -20.66
C SER A 12 -21.38 -7.12 -20.50
N ALA A 13 -21.66 -6.25 -19.54
CA ALA A 13 -20.74 -5.22 -19.09
C ALA A 13 -19.49 -5.93 -18.54
N PHE A 14 -18.44 -6.01 -19.36
CA PHE A 14 -17.10 -6.31 -18.90
C PHE A 14 -16.68 -5.18 -17.97
N VAL A 15 -16.72 -5.43 -16.66
CA VAL A 15 -15.99 -4.61 -15.69
C VAL A 15 -14.51 -4.92 -15.92
N ALA A 16 -13.85 -4.11 -16.74
CA ALA A 16 -12.40 -4.09 -16.80
C ALA A 16 -11.91 -3.56 -15.46
N GLY A 17 -11.59 -4.46 -14.53
CA GLY A 17 -10.88 -4.09 -13.31
C GLY A 17 -9.50 -3.56 -13.70
N ASN A 18 -9.17 -2.34 -13.28
CA ASN A 18 -7.82 -1.83 -13.40
C ASN A 18 -6.91 -2.76 -12.59
N ALA A 19 -5.97 -3.43 -13.25
CA ALA A 19 -4.99 -4.27 -12.59
C ALA A 19 -3.89 -3.37 -12.01
N PHE A 20 -3.91 -3.18 -10.69
CA PHE A 20 -2.81 -2.55 -9.98
C PHE A 20 -1.59 -3.48 -9.99
N ALA A 21 -0.38 -2.90 -10.07
CA ALA A 21 0.84 -3.68 -9.89
C ALA A 21 0.83 -4.28 -8.48
N ALA A 22 1.03 -5.59 -8.38
CA ALA A 22 1.05 -6.24 -7.08
C ALA A 22 2.27 -5.73 -6.27
N PRO A 23 2.10 -5.44 -4.96
CA PRO A 23 3.21 -5.11 -4.09
C PRO A 23 4.34 -6.15 -4.18
N THR A 24 5.57 -5.66 -4.24
CA THR A 24 6.77 -6.48 -4.45
C THR A 24 7.68 -6.44 -3.21
N VAL A 25 8.17 -7.59 -2.78
CA VAL A 25 9.12 -7.71 -1.66
C VAL A 25 10.47 -7.11 -2.05
N ILE A 26 11.08 -6.36 -1.13
CA ILE A 26 12.41 -5.80 -1.29
C ILE A 26 13.44 -6.87 -0.94
N THR A 27 14.28 -7.23 -1.92
CA THR A 27 15.51 -7.98 -1.65
C THR A 27 16.58 -7.01 -1.19
N SER A 28 17.06 -7.13 0.05
CA SER A 28 18.05 -6.21 0.63
C SER A 28 19.30 -6.07 -0.25
N GLY A 29 19.65 -4.83 -0.61
CA GLY A 29 20.79 -4.53 -1.48
C GLY A 29 20.56 -4.84 -2.96
N GLY A 30 19.40 -5.37 -3.33
CA GLY A 30 18.98 -5.53 -4.72
C GLY A 30 18.60 -4.19 -5.36
N ALA A 31 18.90 -4.04 -6.65
CA ALA A 31 18.50 -2.86 -7.42
C ALA A 31 17.02 -2.97 -7.86
N ILE A 32 16.27 -1.91 -7.64
CA ILE A 32 14.91 -1.70 -8.16
C ILE A 32 15.04 -0.67 -9.27
N GLY A 33 14.80 -1.09 -10.51
CA GLY A 33 14.91 -0.24 -11.69
C GLY A 33 13.57 0.05 -12.34
N ASN A 34 13.63 0.74 -13.48
CA ASN A 34 12.46 1.11 -14.26
C ASN A 34 11.59 -0.09 -14.67
N ALA A 35 12.21 -1.25 -14.92
CA ALA A 35 11.51 -2.48 -15.27
C ALA A 35 10.62 -3.02 -14.13
N GLN A 36 10.95 -2.70 -12.87
CA GLN A 36 10.17 -3.10 -11.70
C GLN A 36 9.29 -1.97 -11.18
N CYS A 37 9.70 -0.73 -11.35
CA CYS A 37 8.90 0.45 -11.05
C CYS A 37 9.13 1.54 -12.10
N GLU A 38 8.18 1.67 -13.01
CA GLU A 38 8.27 2.57 -14.19
C GLU A 38 8.43 4.05 -13.82
N LEU A 39 8.12 4.43 -12.58
CA LEU A 39 8.28 5.79 -12.07
C LEU A 39 9.74 6.15 -11.75
N LEU A 40 10.64 5.16 -11.69
CA LEU A 40 12.05 5.39 -11.43
C LEU A 40 12.80 5.75 -12.70
N ALA A 41 13.52 6.88 -12.66
CA ALA A 41 14.44 7.29 -13.72
C ALA A 41 15.78 6.53 -13.67
N GLU A 42 16.15 6.03 -12.48
CA GLU A 42 17.41 5.35 -12.21
C GLU A 42 17.19 4.16 -11.27
N ASN A 43 18.18 3.27 -11.20
CA ASN A 43 18.13 2.16 -10.25
C ASN A 43 18.28 2.68 -8.83
N VAL A 44 17.34 2.31 -7.96
CA VAL A 44 17.38 2.58 -6.52
C VAL A 44 17.75 1.31 -5.77
N VAL A 45 18.61 1.43 -4.76
CA VAL A 45 18.98 0.31 -3.89
C VAL A 45 18.47 0.61 -2.48
N LEU A 46 17.67 -0.31 -1.94
CA LEU A 46 17.20 -0.26 -0.56
C LEU A 46 17.87 -1.38 0.23
N THR A 47 18.73 -1.01 1.18
CA THR A 47 19.37 -1.95 2.09
C THR A 47 18.55 -2.07 3.36
N LEU A 48 18.00 -3.25 3.60
CA LEU A 48 17.28 -3.58 4.82
C LEU A 48 18.26 -4.03 5.90
N SER A 49 17.99 -3.61 7.13
CA SER A 49 18.72 -4.11 8.30
C SER A 49 18.40 -5.58 8.56
N ASN A 50 19.22 -6.23 9.39
CA ASN A 50 18.96 -7.63 9.77
C ASN A 50 17.56 -7.78 10.40
N ASN A 51 16.82 -8.82 10.00
CA ASN A 51 15.45 -9.09 10.44
C ASN A 51 14.41 -7.99 10.13
N VAL A 52 14.68 -7.13 9.14
CA VAL A 52 13.70 -6.21 8.57
C VAL A 52 13.16 -6.79 7.27
N HIS A 53 11.83 -6.87 7.19
CA HIS A 53 11.11 -7.17 5.97
C HIS A 53 10.65 -5.87 5.34
N GLY A 54 10.72 -5.78 4.01
CA GLY A 54 10.34 -4.60 3.27
C GLY A 54 9.60 -4.97 2.00
N ALA A 55 8.67 -4.12 1.59
CA ALA A 55 8.00 -4.22 0.30
C ALA A 55 7.79 -2.83 -0.27
N TYR A 56 7.56 -2.76 -1.58
CA TYR A 56 7.15 -1.54 -2.26
C TYR A 56 5.98 -1.81 -3.20
N ASN A 57 5.19 -0.78 -3.45
CA ASN A 57 4.20 -0.73 -4.52
C ASN A 57 4.49 0.48 -5.42
N CYS A 58 4.38 0.29 -6.73
CA CYS A 58 4.62 1.31 -7.74
C CYS A 58 3.34 1.52 -8.54
N THR A 59 2.61 2.57 -8.21
CA THR A 59 1.28 2.86 -8.77
C THR A 59 1.38 3.99 -9.77
N LYS A 60 1.49 3.64 -11.06
CA LYS A 60 1.67 4.60 -12.15
C LYS A 60 0.53 5.60 -12.29
N ASN A 61 -0.72 5.14 -12.16
CA ASN A 61 -1.90 5.99 -12.33
C ASN A 61 -1.91 7.18 -11.35
N ASN A 62 -1.38 6.96 -10.14
CA ASN A 62 -1.31 7.97 -9.11
C ASN A 62 0.10 8.54 -8.91
N ASN A 63 1.03 8.25 -9.82
CA ASN A 63 2.44 8.67 -9.73
C ASN A 63 3.07 8.42 -8.34
N SER A 64 2.70 7.29 -7.72
CA SER A 64 3.06 7.01 -6.33
C SER A 64 3.97 5.80 -6.21
N ILE A 65 5.05 5.95 -5.45
CA ILE A 65 5.88 4.85 -4.96
C ILE A 65 5.64 4.78 -3.47
N THR A 66 5.10 3.66 -3.00
CA THR A 66 4.88 3.41 -1.57
C THR A 66 5.83 2.32 -1.08
N VAL A 67 6.43 2.52 0.09
CA VAL A 67 7.32 1.55 0.73
C VAL A 67 6.78 1.25 2.13
N ALA A 68 6.79 -0.02 2.50
CA ALA A 68 6.46 -0.50 3.82
C ALA A 68 7.63 -1.32 4.36
N THR A 69 7.92 -1.17 5.65
CA THR A 69 8.90 -2.01 6.35
C THR A 69 8.40 -2.43 7.71
N CYS A 70 8.78 -3.62 8.16
CA CYS A 70 8.55 -4.07 9.53
C CYS A 70 9.77 -4.83 10.04
N HIS A 71 9.94 -4.88 11.35
CA HIS A 71 10.98 -5.67 12.00
C HIS A 71 10.37 -6.91 12.64
N PHE A 72 10.98 -8.09 12.45
CA PHE A 72 10.48 -9.38 12.98
C PHE A 72 10.25 -9.34 14.51
N ALA A 73 11.21 -8.77 15.22
CA ALA A 73 11.16 -8.53 16.67
C ALA A 73 10.69 -7.11 17.05
N GLY A 74 10.01 -6.41 16.13
CA GLY A 74 9.49 -5.07 16.38
C GLY A 74 8.51 -5.03 17.55
N SER A 75 8.30 -3.82 18.12
CA SER A 75 7.41 -3.64 19.26
C SER A 75 6.01 -4.19 18.97
N ARG A 76 5.51 -5.03 19.89
CA ARG A 76 4.18 -5.64 19.88
C ARG A 76 3.25 -5.03 20.93
N LYS A 77 3.62 -3.83 21.43
CA LYS A 77 2.85 -3.13 22.45
C LYS A 77 1.52 -2.66 21.85
N VAL A 78 0.43 -3.16 22.41
CA VAL A 78 -0.92 -2.66 22.16
C VAL A 78 -1.05 -1.27 22.76
N GLY A 79 -1.60 -0.34 21.98
CA GLY A 79 -1.79 1.04 22.43
C GLY A 79 -2.23 1.96 21.29
N PRO A 80 -2.58 3.21 21.63
CA PRO A 80 -2.97 4.21 20.65
C PRO A 80 -1.77 4.57 19.77
N GLU A 81 -2.03 4.70 18.48
CA GLU A 81 -1.09 5.19 17.46
C GLU A 81 -1.75 6.35 16.73
N ARG A 82 -0.94 7.35 16.33
CA ARG A 82 -1.47 8.54 15.67
C ARG A 82 -1.92 8.24 14.26
N CYS A 83 -3.06 8.83 13.89
CA CYS A 83 -3.46 8.92 12.50
C CYS A 83 -2.56 9.90 11.76
N VAL A 84 -2.01 9.44 10.62
CA VAL A 84 -1.20 10.27 9.72
C VAL A 84 -1.54 9.93 8.27
N VAL A 85 -1.33 10.90 7.39
CA VAL A 85 -1.47 10.71 5.94
C VAL A 85 -0.19 10.06 5.40
N THR A 86 -0.30 8.85 4.88
CA THR A 86 0.81 8.06 4.31
C THR A 86 0.84 8.11 2.79
N GLY A 87 -0.20 8.64 2.14
CA GLY A 87 -0.28 8.84 0.71
C GLY A 87 -1.51 9.61 0.28
N ALA A 88 -1.75 9.66 -1.02
CA ALA A 88 -3.01 10.07 -1.61
C ALA A 88 -3.49 8.97 -2.56
N ASP A 89 -4.78 8.93 -2.87
CA ASP A 89 -5.32 8.06 -3.92
C ASP A 89 -5.38 8.77 -5.29
N GLU A 90 -5.94 8.11 -6.32
CA GLU A 90 -6.03 8.66 -7.68
C GLU A 90 -6.90 9.93 -7.77
N ALA A 91 -7.82 10.14 -6.83
CA ALA A 91 -8.64 11.35 -6.74
C ALA A 91 -7.91 12.50 -5.99
N GLY A 92 -6.75 12.21 -5.40
CA GLY A 92 -6.01 13.13 -4.55
C GLY A 92 -6.50 13.14 -3.10
N ASP A 93 -7.38 12.21 -2.72
CA ASP A 93 -7.86 12.08 -1.35
C ASP A 93 -6.80 11.44 -0.46
N PRO A 94 -6.70 11.84 0.82
CA PRO A 94 -5.65 11.35 1.70
C PRO A 94 -5.83 9.86 2.04
N ILE A 95 -4.76 9.08 1.86
CA ILE A 95 -4.64 7.73 2.39
C ILE A 95 -4.00 7.81 3.78
N TYR A 96 -4.70 7.27 4.77
CA TYR A 96 -4.23 7.18 6.15
C TYR A 96 -3.59 5.83 6.46
N ASN A 97 -2.77 5.80 7.51
CA ASN A 97 -2.19 4.56 8.05
C ASN A 97 -3.22 3.59 8.68
N ASN A 98 -4.47 4.01 8.86
CA ASN A 98 -5.58 3.14 9.22
C ASN A 98 -6.90 3.65 8.63
N ALA A 99 -7.78 2.74 8.20
CA ALA A 99 -9.07 3.08 7.62
C ALA A 99 -10.04 3.78 8.61
N SER A 100 -9.83 3.65 9.93
CA SER A 100 -10.65 4.36 10.93
C SER A 100 -10.26 5.83 11.11
N CYS A 101 -9.12 6.25 10.58
CA CYS A 101 -8.66 7.63 10.69
C CYS A 101 -9.54 8.59 9.89
N GLN A 102 -9.95 9.68 10.55
CA GLN A 102 -10.77 10.75 9.95
C GLN A 102 -10.01 12.10 9.90
N GLY A 103 -8.76 12.12 10.38
CA GLY A 103 -7.96 13.33 10.57
C GLY A 103 -6.56 13.02 11.10
N THR A 104 -5.73 14.06 11.29
CA THR A 104 -4.35 13.95 11.81
C THR A 104 -4.13 14.74 13.10
N GLY A 105 -5.21 15.16 13.76
CA GLY A 105 -5.18 15.88 15.02
C GLY A 105 -4.54 15.07 16.15
N PRO A 106 -4.20 15.71 17.28
CA PRO A 106 -3.55 15.05 18.41
C PRO A 106 -4.44 13.98 19.08
N THR A 107 -5.76 14.07 18.91
CA THR A 107 -6.75 13.10 19.41
C THR A 107 -7.06 11.99 18.40
N ASP A 108 -6.67 12.16 17.13
CA ASP A 108 -6.95 11.20 16.07
C ASP A 108 -5.97 10.05 16.19
N THR A 109 -6.45 8.96 16.78
CA THR A 109 -5.66 7.77 17.05
C THR A 109 -6.47 6.51 16.72
N PHE A 110 -5.75 5.43 16.47
CA PHE A 110 -6.32 4.10 16.34
C PHE A 110 -5.53 3.12 17.22
N LEU A 111 -6.15 1.99 17.54
CA LEU A 111 -5.50 0.96 18.35
C LEU A 111 -4.68 0.03 17.46
N VAL A 112 -3.42 -0.20 17.84
CA VAL A 112 -2.56 -1.17 17.16
C VAL A 112 -2.59 -2.53 17.87
N ASP A 113 -2.65 -3.61 17.09
CA ASP A 113 -2.69 -4.97 17.59
C ASP A 113 -1.30 -5.47 18.07
N ASN A 114 -1.28 -6.60 18.76
CA ASN A 114 -0.09 -7.24 19.31
C ASN A 114 0.79 -7.97 18.26
N LYS A 115 0.42 -7.90 16.99
CA LYS A 115 1.12 -8.57 15.88
C LYS A 115 2.30 -7.76 15.35
N GLY A 116 2.45 -6.52 15.81
CA GLY A 116 3.49 -5.60 15.40
C GLY A 116 2.98 -4.55 14.42
N LYS A 117 3.90 -3.72 13.93
CA LYS A 117 3.59 -2.60 13.04
C LYS A 117 4.49 -2.65 11.80
N ALA A 118 3.92 -2.27 10.66
CA ALA A 118 4.69 -1.79 9.53
C ALA A 118 4.79 -0.27 9.60
N PHE A 119 5.89 0.29 9.11
CA PHE A 119 6.02 1.72 8.85
C PHE A 119 5.91 1.93 7.34
N VAL A 120 4.92 2.72 6.94
CA VAL A 120 4.53 2.95 5.55
C VAL A 120 4.71 4.41 5.20
N GLY A 121 5.31 4.68 4.04
CA GLY A 121 5.39 6.02 3.47
C GLY A 121 5.31 5.95 1.95
N SER A 122 4.82 7.02 1.32
CA SER A 122 4.75 7.14 -0.14
C SER A 122 5.27 8.48 -0.64
N THR A 123 5.62 8.54 -1.92
CA THR A 123 6.02 9.79 -2.60
C THR A 123 4.88 10.80 -2.73
N THR A 124 3.64 10.35 -2.62
CA THR A 124 2.43 11.19 -2.58
C THR A 124 2.03 11.60 -1.16
N GLY A 125 2.67 11.02 -0.14
CA GLY A 125 2.39 11.25 1.26
C GLY A 125 3.33 12.29 1.87
N GLY A 126 2.83 13.04 2.85
CA GLY A 126 3.64 14.01 3.61
C GLY A 126 4.31 13.42 4.87
N SER A 127 4.14 12.12 5.15
CA SER A 127 4.58 11.51 6.40
C SER A 127 4.78 10.00 6.28
N ILE A 128 5.56 9.44 7.21
CA ILE A 128 5.66 8.00 7.45
C ILE A 128 4.76 7.67 8.65
N GLY A 129 3.91 6.65 8.51
CA GLY A 129 2.96 6.22 9.53
C GLY A 129 3.13 4.77 9.91
N ALA A 130 2.87 4.44 11.17
CA ALA A 130 2.76 3.06 11.60
C ALA A 130 1.38 2.49 11.23
N THR A 131 1.33 1.31 10.64
CA THR A 131 0.12 0.54 10.31
C THR A 131 0.17 -0.78 11.09
N SER A 132 -0.97 -1.19 11.67
CA SER A 132 -1.06 -2.48 12.36
C SER A 132 -0.92 -3.62 11.36
N LEU A 133 -0.06 -4.59 11.65
CA LEU A 133 0.04 -5.79 10.83
C LEU A 133 -1.14 -6.75 11.10
N THR A 134 -1.54 -7.51 10.09
CA THR A 134 -2.57 -8.55 10.20
C THR A 134 -2.02 -9.90 10.69
N ALA A 135 -0.70 -10.10 10.58
CA ALA A 135 0.09 -11.23 11.07
C ALA A 135 1.44 -10.73 11.63
N PHE A 136 2.29 -11.62 12.15
CA PHE A 136 3.65 -11.23 12.52
C PHE A 136 4.43 -10.73 11.30
N CYS A 137 5.46 -9.92 11.54
CA CYS A 137 6.26 -9.33 10.47
C CYS A 137 6.98 -10.40 9.65
N GLU A 138 6.53 -10.53 8.41
CA GLU A 138 7.01 -11.43 7.35
C GLU A 138 6.69 -10.77 6.00
N ASP A 139 7.20 -11.32 4.89
CA ASP A 139 7.03 -10.76 3.54
C ASP A 139 5.54 -10.57 3.15
N THR A 140 4.69 -11.52 3.55
CA THR A 140 3.25 -11.49 3.25
C THR A 140 2.52 -10.41 4.05
N SER A 141 2.93 -10.17 5.30
CA SER A 141 2.27 -9.16 6.15
C SER A 141 2.73 -7.74 5.82
N VAL A 142 3.99 -7.55 5.40
CA VAL A 142 4.48 -6.25 4.95
C VAL A 142 3.92 -5.85 3.58
N THR A 143 3.75 -6.80 2.65
CA THR A 143 3.08 -6.54 1.36
C THR A 143 1.60 -6.21 1.56
N ALA A 144 0.92 -6.87 2.49
CA ALA A 144 -0.46 -6.57 2.85
C ALA A 144 -0.64 -5.20 3.55
N ALA A 145 0.44 -4.59 4.06
CA ALA A 145 0.41 -3.26 4.65
C ALA A 145 0.50 -2.12 3.61
N LEU A 146 0.78 -2.46 2.35
CA LEU A 146 0.80 -1.49 1.25
C LEU A 146 -0.62 -1.29 0.68
N PRO A 147 -0.95 -0.06 0.24
CA PRO A 147 -2.16 0.17 -0.52
C PRO A 147 -2.12 -0.70 -1.80
N GLN A 148 -3.23 -1.37 -2.08
CA GLN A 148 -3.46 -2.15 -3.30
C GLN A 148 -3.81 -1.18 -4.44
#